data_AF-M1Z231-F1
#
_entry.id   AF-M1Z231-F1
#
_cell.length_a   1.000
_cell.length_b   1.000
_cell.length_c   1.000
_cell.angle_alpha   90.00
_cell.angle_beta   90.00
_cell.angle_gamma   90.00
#
_symmetry.space_group_name_H-M   'P 1'
#
loop_
_entity.id
_entity.type
_entity.pdbx_description
1 polymer ?
#
loop_
_entity_poly.entity_id
_entity_poly.type
_entity_poly.pdbx_seq_one_letter_code
_entity_poly.pdbx_strand_id
1 'polypeptide(L)'
;MAEIKDTGKVWIKGRVSTAFAIKVDDTVFVPGQEEGQDIEYWLEDGALCVDLHDAKNETRIARRFPLNLKPETMASLFNGFTRTKHCDTKVVMPTDDGVLETTVQGDAYREANAGSLDAHAFWQSAAPK
;
A
#
# COMPACT_ATOMS: atom_id res chain seq x y z
N MET A 1 6.79 19.39 -0.78
CA MET A 1 5.63 18.48 -0.64
C MET A 1 6.08 17.15 -1.18
N ALA A 2 5.71 16.05 -0.52
CA ALA A 2 6.04 14.73 -1.03
C ALA A 2 5.27 14.44 -2.32
N GLU A 3 5.89 13.68 -3.22
CA GLU A 3 5.29 13.36 -4.52
C GLU A 3 5.41 11.86 -4.84
N ILE A 4 4.35 11.28 -5.42
CA ILE A 4 4.39 9.95 -6.00
C ILE A 4 5.17 10.02 -7.32
N LYS A 5 6.45 9.65 -7.27
CA LYS A 5 7.38 9.78 -8.39
C LYS A 5 7.32 8.64 -9.39
N ASP A 6 6.87 7.45 -8.99
CA ASP A 6 6.83 6.29 -9.88
C ASP A 6 6.06 5.13 -9.24
N THR A 7 5.69 4.14 -10.05
CA THR A 7 5.15 2.87 -9.57
C THR A 7 5.77 1.72 -10.36
N GLY A 8 5.75 0.53 -9.79
CA GLY A 8 6.31 -0.64 -10.46
C GLY A 8 6.21 -1.88 -9.60
N LYS A 9 7.09 -2.83 -9.87
CA LYS A 9 7.23 -4.05 -9.08
C LYS A 9 8.64 -4.18 -8.53
N VAL A 10 8.73 -4.73 -7.33
CA VAL A 10 9.99 -5.04 -6.65
C VAL A 10 10.08 -6.54 -6.39
N TRP A 11 11.30 -7.06 -6.41
CA TRP A 11 11.60 -8.39 -5.91
C TRP A 11 12.09 -8.29 -4.47
N ILE A 12 11.32 -8.83 -3.52
CA ILE A 12 11.71 -8.81 -2.10
C ILE A 12 12.59 -10.03 -1.81
N LYS A 13 13.74 -9.82 -1.17
CA LYS A 13 14.67 -10.91 -0.86
C LYS A 13 13.96 -11.98 0.00
N GLY A 14 14.00 -13.23 -0.45
CA GLY A 14 13.36 -14.36 0.25
C GLY A 14 11.90 -14.62 -0.14
N ARG A 15 11.29 -13.80 -1.02
CA ARG A 15 9.97 -14.08 -1.61
C ARG A 15 10.11 -14.71 -3.00
N VAL A 16 9.09 -15.49 -3.37
CA VAL A 16 9.02 -16.24 -4.64
C VAL A 16 8.45 -15.38 -5.78
N SER A 17 7.75 -14.30 -5.45
CA SER A 17 7.08 -13.42 -6.41
C SER A 17 7.44 -11.95 -6.19
N THR A 18 7.20 -11.15 -7.22
CA THR A 18 7.30 -9.70 -7.16
C THR A 18 6.11 -9.09 -6.44
N ALA A 19 6.31 -7.98 -5.75
CA ALA A 19 5.24 -7.18 -5.15
C ALA A 19 5.05 -5.86 -5.93
N PHE A 20 3.82 -5.37 -6.03
CA PHE A 20 3.56 -4.00 -6.46
C PHE A 20 4.21 -3.01 -5.48
N ALA A 21 4.70 -1.89 -5.98
CA ALA A 21 5.40 -0.89 -5.20
C ALA A 21 5.16 0.53 -5.72
N ILE A 22 5.15 1.47 -4.80
CA ILE A 22 4.93 2.89 -5.03
C ILE A 22 6.17 3.63 -4.56
N LYS A 23 6.73 4.49 -5.41
CA LYS A 23 7.85 5.36 -5.04
C LYS A 23 7.31 6.74 -4.67
N VAL A 24 7.51 7.12 -3.41
CA VAL A 24 7.23 8.47 -2.92
C VAL A 24 8.56 9.13 -2.58
N ASP A 25 8.85 10.23 -3.27
CA ASP A 25 10.17 10.85 -3.28
C ASP A 25 11.28 9.83 -3.56
N ASP A 26 12.12 9.54 -2.57
CA ASP A 26 13.23 8.60 -2.71
C ASP A 26 12.98 7.27 -1.97
N THR A 27 11.83 7.15 -1.30
CA THR A 27 11.43 5.96 -0.55
C THR A 27 10.47 5.11 -1.37
N VAL A 28 10.64 3.79 -1.30
CA VAL A 28 9.79 2.82 -1.98
C VAL A 28 8.92 2.10 -0.94
N PHE A 29 7.62 2.10 -1.17
CA PHE A 29 6.62 1.48 -0.31
C PHE A 29 6.03 0.27 -1.01
N VAL A 30 5.90 -0.84 -0.30
CA VAL A 30 5.19 -2.02 -0.76
C VAL A 30 3.82 -2.02 -0.10
N PRO A 31 2.76 -1.62 -0.81
CA PRO A 31 1.41 -1.57 -0.27
C PRO A 31 0.80 -2.94 -0.04
N GLY A 32 1.50 -4.07 -0.24
CA GLY A 32 0.98 -5.40 0.10
C GLY A 32 -0.26 -5.84 -0.68
N GLN A 33 -0.46 -5.33 -1.90
CA GLN A 33 -1.55 -5.75 -2.78
C GLN A 33 -1.42 -7.24 -3.12
N GLU A 34 -2.50 -7.99 -2.92
CA GLU A 34 -2.62 -9.40 -3.29
C GLU A 34 -3.34 -9.58 -4.63
N GLU A 35 -3.29 -10.80 -5.18
CA GLU A 35 -3.94 -11.10 -6.45
C GLU A 35 -5.47 -10.99 -6.33
N GLY A 36 -6.10 -10.23 -7.22
CA GLY A 36 -7.54 -10.00 -7.22
C GLY A 36 -8.01 -8.80 -6.39
N GLN A 37 -7.09 -8.09 -5.73
CA GLN A 37 -7.38 -6.84 -5.04
C GLN A 37 -7.28 -5.64 -5.98
N ASP A 38 -8.29 -4.77 -5.93
CA ASP A 38 -8.18 -3.41 -6.44
C ASP A 38 -7.39 -2.54 -5.45
N ILE A 39 -6.66 -1.56 -5.97
CA ILE A 39 -5.83 -0.67 -5.16
C ILE A 39 -6.05 0.80 -5.53
N GLU A 40 -6.32 1.62 -4.52
CA GLU A 40 -6.25 3.08 -4.60
C GLU A 40 -5.22 3.61 -3.60
N TYR A 41 -4.54 4.72 -3.93
CA TYR A 41 -3.54 5.32 -3.05
C TYR A 41 -3.38 6.81 -3.29
N TRP A 42 -3.10 7.56 -2.22
CA TRP A 42 -2.88 9.01 -2.25
C TRP A 42 -1.96 9.45 -1.13
N LEU A 43 -1.50 10.71 -1.20
CA LEU A 43 -0.72 11.33 -0.13
C LEU A 43 -1.63 12.24 0.69
N GLU A 44 -1.66 12.04 2.00
CA GLU A 44 -2.43 12.85 2.95
C GLU A 44 -1.72 12.88 4.31
N ASP A 45 -1.70 14.04 4.95
CA ASP A 45 -1.17 14.24 6.31
C ASP A 45 0.20 13.59 6.59
N GLY A 46 1.13 13.72 5.62
CA GLY A 46 2.49 13.19 5.75
C GLY A 46 2.56 11.65 5.69
N ALA A 47 1.56 10.99 5.11
CA ALA A 47 1.53 9.56 4.87
C ALA A 47 1.15 9.21 3.43
N LEU A 48 1.53 8.01 3.01
CA LEU A 48 0.94 7.31 1.89
C LEU A 48 -0.25 6.50 2.43
N CYS A 49 -1.45 6.88 2.00
CA CYS A 49 -2.70 6.19 2.30
C CYS A 49 -2.98 5.19 1.16
N VAL A 50 -3.37 3.97 1.52
CA VAL A 50 -3.64 2.86 0.61
C VAL A 50 -4.96 2.21 0.97
N ASP A 51 -5.83 2.07 -0.01
CA ASP A 51 -7.04 1.26 0.07
C ASP A 51 -6.87 0.01 -0.80
N LEU A 52 -7.04 -1.18 -0.20
CA LEU A 52 -7.03 -2.46 -0.89
C LEU A 52 -8.40 -3.09 -0.77
N HIS A 53 -9.05 -3.34 -1.90
CA HIS A 53 -10.41 -3.84 -1.93
C HIS A 53 -10.49 -5.18 -2.67
N ASP A 54 -10.85 -6.23 -1.93
CA ASP A 54 -11.25 -7.52 -2.47
C ASP A 54 -12.77 -7.69 -2.33
N ALA A 55 -13.52 -7.28 -3.35
CA ALA A 55 -14.97 -7.43 -3.35
C ALA A 55 -15.41 -8.90 -3.34
N LYS A 56 -14.60 -9.80 -3.91
CA LYS A 56 -14.93 -11.23 -4.02
C LYS A 56 -14.86 -11.93 -2.67
N ASN A 57 -13.86 -11.59 -1.86
CA ASN A 57 -13.68 -12.10 -0.51
C ASN A 57 -14.28 -11.17 0.56
N GLU A 58 -15.06 -10.15 0.15
CA GLU A 58 -15.71 -9.19 1.04
C GLU A 58 -14.74 -8.61 2.08
N THR A 59 -13.57 -8.20 1.62
CA THR A 59 -12.47 -7.69 2.45
C THR A 59 -12.00 -6.35 1.92
N ARG A 60 -11.80 -5.38 2.81
CA ARG A 60 -11.22 -4.08 2.46
C ARG A 60 -10.25 -3.62 3.54
N ILE A 61 -9.09 -3.14 3.13
CA ILE A 61 -7.98 -2.81 4.02
C ILE A 61 -7.59 -1.35 3.80
N ALA A 62 -7.69 -0.54 4.85
CA ALA A 62 -7.10 0.79 4.90
C ALA A 62 -5.72 0.71 5.54
N ARG A 63 -4.67 1.15 4.83
CA ARG A 63 -3.29 1.11 5.32
C ARG A 63 -2.59 2.46 5.20
N ARG A 64 -2.05 2.94 6.31
CA ARG A 64 -1.34 4.21 6.42
C ARG A 64 0.15 3.99 6.62
N PHE A 65 0.96 4.49 5.69
CA PHE A 65 2.42 4.49 5.77
C PHE A 65 2.95 5.90 6.05
N PRO A 66 3.42 6.21 7.27
CA PRO A 66 4.10 7.47 7.52
C PRO A 66 5.31 7.66 6.59
N LEU A 67 5.42 8.82 5.94
CA LEU A 67 6.48 9.07 4.96
C LEU A 67 7.88 9.21 5.59
N ASN A 68 7.94 9.40 6.90
CA ASN A 68 9.18 9.45 7.66
C ASN A 68 9.69 8.06 8.12
N LEU A 69 8.96 6.98 7.79
CA LEU A 69 9.45 5.62 8.05
C LEU A 69 10.73 5.36 7.26
N LYS A 70 11.70 4.76 7.94
CA LYS A 70 12.95 4.35 7.31
C LYS A 70 12.75 2.97 6.70
N PRO A 71 13.03 2.78 5.40
CA PRO A 71 12.92 1.48 4.78
C PRO A 71 14.02 0.54 5.29
N GLU A 72 13.63 -0.65 5.75
CA GLU A 72 14.56 -1.63 6.32
C GLU A 72 14.68 -2.91 5.47
N THR A 73 13.62 -3.27 4.77
CA THR A 73 13.54 -4.53 4.02
C THR A 73 14.28 -4.42 2.68
N MET A 74 15.27 -5.30 2.45
CA MET A 74 16.02 -5.34 1.19
C MET A 74 15.18 -5.88 0.02
N ALA A 75 15.18 -5.14 -1.09
CA ALA A 75 14.51 -5.53 -2.33
C ALA A 75 15.29 -5.02 -3.55
N SER A 76 14.92 -5.51 -4.74
CA SER A 76 15.46 -5.03 -6.01
C SER A 76 14.31 -4.48 -6.86
N LEU A 77 14.50 -3.30 -7.47
CA LEU A 77 13.53 -2.77 -8.43
C LEU A 77 13.49 -3.67 -9.66
N PHE A 78 12.32 -4.21 -10.01
CA PHE A 78 12.20 -5.27 -11.01
C PHE A 78 11.66 -4.81 -12.36
N ASN A 79 10.44 -4.25 -12.42
CA ASN A 79 9.87 -3.70 -13.65
C ASN A 79 8.82 -2.61 -13.35
N GLY A 80 8.26 -1.97 -14.38
CA GLY A 80 7.19 -0.96 -14.24
C GLY A 80 7.67 0.44 -13.87
N PHE A 81 8.79 0.56 -13.15
CA PHE A 81 9.46 1.83 -12.87
C PHE A 81 9.99 2.47 -14.16
N THR A 82 9.30 3.48 -14.68
CA THR A 82 9.67 4.14 -15.96
C THR A 82 10.52 5.38 -15.75
N ARG A 83 10.49 5.96 -14.55
CA ARG A 83 11.20 7.18 -14.16
C ARG A 83 12.30 6.90 -13.13
N THR A 84 12.49 5.64 -12.74
CA THR A 84 13.51 5.20 -11.78
C THR A 84 14.42 4.14 -12.39
N LYS A 85 15.74 4.34 -12.27
CA LYS A 85 16.74 3.37 -12.72
C LYS A 85 16.70 2.11 -11.83
N HIS A 86 16.82 0.93 -12.45
CA HIS A 86 16.96 -0.33 -11.72
C HIS A 86 18.14 -0.30 -10.75
N CYS A 87 17.87 -0.66 -9.50
CA CYS A 87 18.86 -0.82 -8.44
C CYS A 87 18.33 -1.73 -7.33
N ASP A 88 19.25 -2.20 -6.49
CA ASP A 88 18.92 -2.70 -5.17
C ASP A 88 18.56 -1.51 -4.27
N THR A 89 17.53 -1.70 -3.45
CA THR A 89 17.00 -0.67 -2.56
C THR A 89 16.50 -1.29 -1.25
N LYS A 90 16.09 -0.44 -0.32
CA LYS A 90 15.27 -0.83 0.80
C LYS A 90 13.84 -0.34 0.57
N VAL A 91 12.87 -1.09 1.07
CA VAL A 91 11.45 -0.77 0.98
C VAL A 91 10.82 -0.72 2.37
N VAL A 92 9.74 0.05 2.48
CA VAL A 92 8.83 0.01 3.63
C VAL A 92 7.77 -1.06 3.35
N MET A 93 7.60 -1.98 4.29
CA MET A 93 6.65 -3.09 4.22
C MET A 93 5.42 -2.85 5.10
N PRO A 94 4.28 -3.51 4.83
CA PRO A 94 3.10 -3.43 5.70
C PRO A 94 3.35 -3.90 7.12
N THR A 95 4.37 -4.74 7.32
CA THR A 95 4.77 -5.32 8.61
C THR A 95 5.78 -4.48 9.38
N ASP A 96 6.22 -3.34 8.82
CA ASP A 96 7.19 -2.48 9.49
C ASP A 96 6.51 -1.69 10.62
N ASP A 97 7.25 -1.51 11.73
CA ASP A 97 6.75 -0.78 12.89
C ASP A 97 6.35 0.66 12.52
N GLY A 98 5.13 1.05 12.88
CA GLY A 98 4.56 2.38 12.60
C GLY A 98 3.67 2.44 11.37
N VAL A 99 3.58 1.37 10.57
CA VAL A 99 2.49 1.22 9.60
C VAL A 99 1.20 0.90 10.35
N LEU A 100 0.15 1.66 10.07
CA LEU A 100 -1.17 1.42 10.66
C LEU A 100 -2.08 0.75 9.64
N GLU A 101 -2.86 -0.22 10.08
CA GLU A 101 -3.78 -0.96 9.23
C GLU A 101 -5.13 -1.14 9.93
N THR A 102 -6.20 -1.07 9.15
CA THR A 102 -7.53 -1.52 9.58
C THR A 102 -8.14 -2.36 8.48
N THR A 103 -8.58 -3.56 8.85
CA THR A 103 -9.16 -4.55 7.94
C THR A 103 -10.62 -4.74 8.29
N VAL A 104 -11.49 -4.53 7.30
CA VAL A 104 -12.93 -4.76 7.41
C VAL A 104 -13.28 -5.96 6.53
N GLN A 105 -13.87 -6.99 7.11
CA GLN A 105 -14.13 -8.26 6.43
C GLN A 105 -15.47 -8.88 6.85
N GLY A 106 -16.07 -9.67 5.95
CA GLY A 106 -17.27 -10.47 6.22
C GLY A 106 -18.46 -9.62 6.68
N ASP A 107 -19.03 -9.92 7.86
CA ASP A 107 -20.22 -9.22 8.34
C ASP A 107 -19.97 -7.73 8.55
N ALA A 108 -18.82 -7.33 9.11
CA ALA A 108 -18.45 -5.93 9.28
C ALA A 108 -18.36 -5.18 7.94
N TYR A 109 -17.90 -5.88 6.89
CA TYR A 109 -17.85 -5.33 5.53
C TYR A 109 -19.25 -5.06 4.96
N ARG A 110 -20.18 -6.01 5.17
CA ARG A 110 -21.57 -5.87 4.70
C ARG A 110 -22.34 -4.82 5.50
N GLU A 111 -22.21 -4.82 6.83
CA GLU A 111 -22.87 -3.87 7.74
C GLU A 111 -22.43 -2.44 7.49
N ALA A 112 -21.13 -2.22 7.24
CA ALA A 112 -20.59 -0.91 6.87
C ALA A 112 -20.88 -0.51 5.42
N ASN A 113 -21.51 -1.39 4.63
CA ASN A 113 -21.65 -1.26 3.18
C ASN A 113 -20.32 -0.92 2.49
N ALA A 114 -19.22 -1.50 2.98
CA ALA A 114 -17.86 -1.13 2.60
C ALA A 114 -17.56 -1.40 1.13
N GLY A 115 -18.31 -2.30 0.46
CA GLY A 115 -18.15 -2.55 -0.97
C GLY A 115 -18.67 -1.47 -1.91
N SER A 116 -19.55 -0.60 -1.43
CA SER A 116 -20.16 0.45 -2.25
C SER A 116 -19.53 1.83 -2.02
N LEU A 117 -18.69 1.97 -1.00
CA LEU A 117 -18.00 3.23 -0.68
C LEU A 117 -16.85 3.48 -1.66
N ASP A 118 -16.60 4.73 -2.02
CA ASP A 118 -15.32 5.10 -2.62
C ASP A 118 -14.19 5.02 -1.58
N ALA A 119 -12.94 5.04 -2.03
CA ALA A 119 -11.79 4.86 -1.16
C ALA A 119 -11.70 5.90 -0.04
N HIS A 120 -12.03 7.17 -0.31
CA HIS A 120 -11.94 8.24 0.68
C HIS A 120 -13.06 8.11 1.72
N ALA A 121 -14.29 7.81 1.28
CA ALA A 121 -15.41 7.57 2.19
C ALA A 121 -15.16 6.34 3.09
N PHE A 122 -14.62 5.26 2.53
CA PHE A 122 -14.21 4.10 3.31
C PHE A 122 -13.15 4.48 4.35
N TRP A 123 -12.10 5.18 3.93
CA TRP A 123 -11.05 5.66 4.84
C TRP A 123 -11.60 6.55 5.96
N GLN A 124 -12.51 7.47 5.70
CA GLN A 124 -13.09 8.28 6.78
C GLN A 124 -13.87 7.44 7.80
N SER A 125 -14.43 6.31 7.38
CA SER A 125 -15.19 5.40 8.25
C SER A 125 -14.31 4.40 9.01
N ALA A 126 -13.18 3.99 8.41
CA ALA A 126 -12.38 2.85 8.86
C ALA A 126 -10.92 3.17 9.15
N ALA A 127 -10.42 4.35 8.79
CA ALA A 127 -8.99 4.63 8.87
C ALA A 127 -8.50 4.61 10.33
N PRO A 128 -7.32 4.01 10.57
CA PRO A 128 -6.66 4.10 11.85
C PRO A 128 -6.29 5.56 12.14
N LYS A 129 -6.81 6.11 13.24
CA LYS A 129 -6.48 7.47 13.73
C LYS A 129 -5.11 7.52 14.38
#